data_AF-A0A6N0ZGZ0-F1
#
_entry.id   AF-A0A6N0ZGZ0-F1
#
_cell.length_a   1.000
_cell.length_b   1.000
_cell.length_c   1.000
_cell.angle_alpha   90.00
_cell.angle_beta   90.00
_cell.angle_gamma   90.00
#
_symmetry.space_group_name_H-M   'P 1'
#
loop_
_entity.id
_entity.type
_entity.pdbx_description
1 polymer ?
#
loop_
_entity_poly.entity_id
_entity_poly.type
_entity_poly.pdbx_seq_one_letter_code
_entity_poly.pdbx_strand_id
1 'polypeptide(L)'
;MTPTEAKNLETLGQALADAALRTLIRLCPTEVRAASNDQLDAVCAAMRAKSREAIDELLEDGKACPSMANLVFTSAVMTLVNAGVRELRGT
;
A
#
# COMPACT_ATOMS: atom_id res chain seq x y z
N MET A 1 -5.58 -19.69 11.59
CA MET A 1 -6.38 -18.57 11.08
C MET A 1 -7.81 -19.03 10.96
N THR A 2 -8.74 -18.35 11.60
CA THR A 2 -10.18 -18.61 11.46
C THR A 2 -10.69 -18.01 10.13
N PRO A 3 -11.83 -18.48 9.60
CA PRO A 3 -12.42 -17.89 8.39
C PRO A 3 -12.70 -16.37 8.52
N THR A 4 -13.04 -15.92 9.73
CA THR A 4 -13.26 -14.49 10.03
C THR A 4 -11.96 -13.69 9.98
N GLU A 5 -10.87 -14.22 10.52
CA GLU A 5 -9.55 -13.58 10.45
C GLU A 5 -9.09 -13.44 9.00
N ALA A 6 -9.28 -14.48 8.18
CA ALA A 6 -8.93 -14.46 6.75
C ALA A 6 -9.66 -13.33 6.01
N LYS A 7 -10.98 -13.26 6.19
CA LYS A 7 -11.81 -12.20 5.61
C LYS A 7 -11.40 -10.79 6.07
N ASN A 8 -11.05 -10.63 7.35
CA ASN A 8 -10.61 -9.35 7.89
C ASN A 8 -9.27 -8.92 7.29
N LEU A 9 -8.33 -9.86 7.10
CA LEU A 9 -7.05 -9.59 6.46
C LEU A 9 -7.22 -9.21 4.98
N GLU A 10 -8.08 -9.91 4.25
CA GLU A 10 -8.44 -9.56 2.87
C GLU A 10 -9.02 -8.15 2.78
N THR A 11 -9.97 -7.83 3.68
CA THR A 11 -10.59 -6.49 3.75
C THR A 11 -9.57 -5.40 4.03
N LEU A 12 -8.65 -5.65 4.98
CA LEU A 12 -7.57 -4.73 5.31
C LEU A 12 -6.61 -4.54 4.13
N GLY A 13 -6.19 -5.62 3.49
CA GLY A 13 -5.30 -5.59 2.33
C GLY A 13 -5.91 -4.82 1.16
N GLN A 14 -7.21 -5.00 0.91
CA GLN A 14 -7.93 -4.25 -0.11
C GLN A 14 -8.00 -2.75 0.22
N ALA A 15 -8.34 -2.39 1.47
CA ALA A 15 -8.37 -1.00 1.91
C ALA A 15 -6.99 -0.32 1.77
N LEU A 16 -5.92 -1.05 2.10
CA LEU A 16 -4.54 -0.57 1.96
C LEU A 16 -4.18 -0.32 0.49
N ALA A 17 -4.52 -1.26 -0.40
CA ALA A 17 -4.26 -1.13 -1.83
C ALA A 17 -5.01 0.07 -2.44
N ASP A 18 -6.31 0.22 -2.13
CA ASP A 18 -7.12 1.33 -2.62
C ASP A 18 -6.58 2.69 -2.15
N ALA A 19 -6.21 2.80 -0.87
CA ALA A 19 -5.64 4.02 -0.31
C ALA A 19 -4.27 4.34 -0.94
N ALA A 20 -3.44 3.33 -1.18
CA ALA A 20 -2.13 3.50 -1.79
C ALA A 20 -2.24 3.95 -3.25
N LEU A 21 -3.11 3.33 -4.07
CA LEU A 21 -3.33 3.73 -5.45
C LEU A 21 -3.86 5.17 -5.57
N ARG A 22 -4.86 5.53 -4.75
CA ARG A 22 -5.39 6.91 -4.71
C ARG A 22 -4.30 7.90 -4.33
N THR A 23 -3.47 7.56 -3.36
CA THR A 23 -2.36 8.42 -2.91
C THR A 23 -1.30 8.56 -3.98
N LEU A 24 -0.90 7.48 -4.64
CA LEU A 24 0.05 7.49 -5.75
C LEU A 24 -0.42 8.41 -6.88
N ILE A 25 -1.67 8.27 -7.34
CA ILE A 25 -2.26 9.10 -8.40
C ILE A 25 -2.27 10.57 -7.99
N ARG A 26 -2.54 10.87 -6.71
CA ARG A 26 -2.55 12.24 -6.19
C ARG A 26 -1.14 12.85 -6.13
N LEU A 27 -0.12 12.05 -5.79
CA LEU A 27 1.26 12.52 -5.66
C LEU A 27 2.00 12.61 -7.00
N CYS A 28 1.67 11.75 -7.96
CA CYS A 28 2.35 11.63 -9.25
C CYS A 28 1.36 11.68 -10.44
N PRO A 29 0.49 12.71 -10.54
CA PRO A 29 -0.59 12.73 -11.53
C PRO A 29 -0.06 12.81 -12.97
N THR A 30 1.09 13.45 -13.18
CA THR A 30 1.68 13.61 -14.52
C THR A 30 2.38 12.32 -14.95
N GLU A 31 3.16 11.71 -14.05
CA GLU A 31 3.89 10.48 -14.31
C GLU A 31 2.91 9.31 -14.57
N VAL A 32 1.84 9.19 -13.78
CA VAL A 32 0.81 8.15 -14.00
C VAL A 32 0.10 8.31 -15.33
N ARG A 33 -0.20 9.55 -15.76
CA ARG A 33 -0.86 9.81 -17.06
C ARG A 33 0.05 9.52 -18.26
N ALA A 34 1.36 9.61 -18.08
CA ALA A 34 2.35 9.38 -19.13
C ALA A 34 2.84 7.93 -19.18
N ALA A 35 2.63 7.15 -18.12
CA ALA A 35 3.08 5.77 -18.02
C ALA A 35 2.31 4.85 -18.99
N SER A 36 3.02 3.88 -19.57
CA SER A 36 2.40 2.77 -20.29
C SER A 36 1.73 1.79 -19.32
N ASN A 37 0.87 0.91 -19.84
CA ASN A 37 0.27 -0.16 -19.01
C ASN A 37 1.34 -1.06 -18.39
N ASP A 38 2.41 -1.40 -19.13
CA ASP A 38 3.52 -2.20 -18.60
C ASP A 38 4.22 -1.51 -17.42
N GLN A 39 4.39 -0.19 -17.49
CA GLN A 39 4.95 0.60 -16.39
C GLN A 39 4.00 0.64 -15.18
N LEU A 40 2.70 0.79 -15.41
CA LEU A 40 1.70 0.76 -14.34
C LEU A 40 1.60 -0.62 -13.67
N ASP A 41 1.74 -1.70 -14.45
CA ASP A 41 1.79 -3.07 -13.94
C ASP A 41 3.06 -3.30 -13.11
N ALA A 42 4.22 -2.80 -13.55
CA ALA A 42 5.46 -2.82 -12.79
C ALA A 42 5.34 -2.06 -11.46
N VAL A 43 4.74 -0.87 -11.48
CA VAL A 43 4.42 -0.07 -10.28
C VAL A 43 3.54 -0.86 -9.32
N CYS A 44 2.48 -1.49 -9.82
CA CYS A 44 1.60 -2.33 -9.01
C CYS A 44 2.36 -3.55 -8.44
N ALA A 45 3.26 -4.16 -9.21
CA ALA A 45 4.10 -5.25 -8.74
C ALA A 45 5.07 -4.81 -7.64
N ALA A 46 5.70 -3.63 -7.77
CA ALA A 46 6.57 -3.05 -6.76
C ALA A 46 5.82 -2.77 -5.45
N MET A 47 4.62 -2.21 -5.53
CA MET A 47 3.74 -2.02 -4.37
C MET A 47 3.36 -3.35 -3.73
N ARG A 48 2.95 -4.36 -4.52
CA ARG A 48 2.61 -5.69 -4.01
C ARG A 48 3.78 -6.39 -3.33
N ALA A 49 5.01 -6.22 -3.84
CA ALA A 49 6.21 -6.79 -3.23
C ALA A 49 6.43 -6.29 -1.78
N LYS A 50 5.94 -5.09 -1.45
CA LYS A 50 5.98 -4.50 -0.11
C LYS A 50 4.73 -4.74 0.74
N SER A 51 3.69 -5.37 0.18
CA SER A 51 2.40 -5.53 0.86
C SER A 51 2.48 -6.36 2.14
N ARG A 52 3.25 -7.45 2.15
CA ARG A 52 3.42 -8.30 3.33
C ARG A 52 4.10 -7.54 4.47
N GLU A 53 5.23 -6.90 4.19
CA GLU A 53 5.99 -6.08 5.16
C GLU A 53 5.10 -5.00 5.76
N ALA A 54 4.40 -4.23 4.91
CA ALA A 54 3.53 -3.15 5.36
C ALA A 54 2.34 -3.64 6.22
N ILE A 55 1.76 -4.80 5.90
CA ILE A 55 0.66 -5.39 6.67
C ILE A 55 1.15 -5.95 8.00
N ASP A 56 2.29 -6.66 8.00
CA ASP A 56 2.88 -7.23 9.21
C ASP A 56 3.22 -6.11 10.21
N GLU A 57 3.89 -5.04 9.75
CA GLU A 57 4.19 -3.84 10.56
C GLU A 57 2.90 -3.16 11.06
N LEU A 58 1.90 -2.98 10.20
CA LEU A 58 0.62 -2.39 10.58
C LEU A 58 -0.07 -3.18 11.70
N LEU A 59 -0.07 -4.51 11.61
CA LEU A 59 -0.68 -5.38 12.61
C LEU A 59 0.10 -5.38 13.92
N GLU A 60 1.42 -5.27 13.88
CA GLU A 60 2.27 -5.17 15.06
C GLU A 60 2.07 -3.83 15.77
N ASP A 61 2.23 -2.72 15.06
CA ASP A 61 2.09 -1.36 15.58
C ASP A 61 0.66 -1.09 16.06
N GLY A 62 -0.34 -1.59 15.33
CA GLY A 62 -1.75 -1.47 15.72
C GLY A 62 -2.08 -2.19 17.02
N LYS A 63 -1.40 -3.31 17.31
CA LYS A 63 -1.52 -4.01 18.61
C LYS A 63 -0.79 -3.24 19.72
N ALA A 64 0.40 -2.71 19.42
CA ALA A 64 1.21 -1.96 20.38
C ALA A 64 0.57 -0.62 20.77
N CYS A 65 -0.07 0.06 19.81
CA CYS A 65 -0.69 1.36 20.03
C CYS A 65 -2.06 1.49 19.32
N PRO A 66 -3.13 0.89 19.86
CA PRO A 66 -4.45 0.91 19.24
C PRO A 66 -5.04 2.31 19.02
N SER A 67 -4.68 3.27 19.88
CA SER A 67 -5.10 4.67 19.75
C SER A 67 -4.53 5.38 18.51
N MET A 68 -3.48 4.81 17.89
CA MET A 68 -2.80 5.35 16.72
C MET A 68 -3.13 4.59 15.42
N ALA A 69 -4.19 3.77 15.40
CA ALA A 69 -4.52 2.91 14.25
C ALA A 69 -4.56 3.67 12.90
N ASN A 70 -5.09 4.89 12.87
CA ASN A 70 -5.11 5.71 11.65
C ASN A 70 -3.71 6.14 11.17
N LEU A 71 -2.81 6.46 12.10
CA LEU A 71 -1.43 6.83 11.77
C LEU A 71 -0.67 5.61 11.24
N VAL A 72 -0.82 4.46 11.92
CA VAL A 72 -0.20 3.19 11.52
C VAL A 72 -0.69 2.76 10.13
N PHE A 73 -2.00 2.86 9.87
CA PHE A 73 -2.56 2.60 8.55
C PHE A 73 -1.96 3.54 7.49
N THR A 74 -1.87 4.84 7.79
CA THR A 74 -1.28 5.82 6.87
C THR A 74 0.20 5.53 6.60
N SER A 75 0.94 5.09 7.61
CA SER A 75 2.35 4.66 7.47
C SER A 75 2.47 3.51 6.48
N ALA A 76 1.66 2.46 6.64
CA ALA A 76 1.65 1.32 5.73
C ALA A 76 1.27 1.73 4.29
N VAL A 77 0.30 2.64 4.13
CA VAL A 77 -0.03 3.23 2.82
C VAL A 77 1.20 3.89 2.19
N MET A 78 1.93 4.69 2.97
CA MET A 78 3.13 5.38 2.49
C MET A 78 4.26 4.42 2.14
N THR A 79 4.42 3.30 2.85
CA THR A 79 5.37 2.24 2.48
C THR A 79 5.11 1.71 1.08
N LEU A 80 3.84 1.40 0.75
CA LEU A 80 3.47 0.94 -0.60
C LEU A 80 3.67 2.04 -1.64
N VAL A 81 3.18 3.25 -1.35
CA VAL A 81 3.27 4.40 -2.25
C VAL A 81 4.73 4.70 -2.59
N ASN A 82 5.63 4.68 -1.61
CA ASN A 82 7.04 4.95 -1.85
C ASN A 82 7.67 3.91 -2.79
N ALA A 83 7.31 2.63 -2.67
CA ALA A 83 7.75 1.60 -3.62
C ALA A 83 7.21 1.87 -5.04
N GLY A 84 5.93 2.24 -5.16
CA GLY A 84 5.32 2.58 -6.45
C GLY A 84 5.91 3.84 -7.08
N VAL A 85 6.18 4.89 -6.30
CA VAL A 85 6.82 6.14 -6.76
C VAL A 85 8.22 5.88 -7.28
N ARG A 86 8.98 5.03 -6.59
CA ARG A 86 10.33 4.63 -6.98
C ARG A 86 10.36 3.91 -8.32
N GLU A 87 9.47 2.94 -8.49
CA GLU A 87 9.30 2.22 -9.75
C GLU A 87 8.86 3.17 -10.88
N LEU A 88 7.88 4.04 -10.60
CA LEU A 88 7.33 4.99 -11.57
C LEU A 88 8.36 6.02 -12.05
N ARG A 89 9.32 6.38 -11.20
CA ARG A 89 10.37 7.38 -11.48
C ARG A 89 11.72 6.75 -11.87
N GLY A 90 11.88 5.44 -11.71
CA GLY A 90 13.13 4.72 -11.95
C GLY A 90 14.26 5.07 -10.96
N THR A 91 13.95 5.24 -9.68
CA THR A 91 14.91 5.60 -8.60
C THR A 91 14.84 4.64 -7.41
#